data_AF-A0A4R0N0P8-F1
#
_entry.id   AF-A0A4R0N0P8-F1
#
_cell.length_a   1.000
_cell.length_b   1.000
_cell.length_c   1.000
_cell.angle_alpha   90.00
_cell.angle_beta   90.00
_cell.angle_gamma   90.00
#
_symmetry.space_group_name_H-M   'P 1'
#
loop_
_entity.id
_entity.type
_entity.pdbx_description
1 polymer ?
#
loop_
_entity_poly.entity_id
_entity_poly.type
_entity_poly.pdbx_seq_one_letter_code
_entity_poly.pdbx_strand_id
1 'polypeptide(L)'
;MKEQPEFKLINLSYMQEISLGDLEYEKKVTTLFIEIIPENLVDLETYFELKSFENLKKTLHHMQSSISIMGLDDKLSKYMDFEAYENANEKEIKEKMDFITTICIQAIAEAKDYLKNLG
;
A
#
# COMPACT_ATOMS: atom_id res chain seq x y z
N MET A 1 -26.53 13.02 -1.44
CA MET A 1 -25.12 12.61 -1.63
C MET A 1 -24.68 11.97 -0.32
N LYS A 2 -24.18 10.73 -0.33
CA LYS A 2 -23.60 10.15 0.88
C LYS A 2 -22.22 10.77 1.05
N GLU A 3 -21.99 11.46 2.16
CA GLU A 3 -20.65 11.92 2.54
C GLU A 3 -19.78 10.69 2.75
N GLN A 4 -18.74 10.55 1.94
CA GLN A 4 -17.72 9.51 2.12
C GLN A 4 -16.95 9.83 3.40
N PRO A 5 -16.51 8.82 4.19
CA PRO A 5 -15.58 9.07 5.28
C PRO A 5 -14.37 9.82 4.73
N GLU A 6 -14.03 10.96 5.33
CA GLU A 6 -12.84 11.72 4.96
C GLU A 6 -11.62 10.98 5.52
N PHE A 7 -11.17 9.97 4.79
CA PHE A 7 -9.95 9.24 5.10
C PHE A 7 -8.74 10.14 4.90
N LYS A 8 -7.74 10.02 5.77
CA LYS A 8 -6.54 10.87 5.73
C LYS A 8 -5.52 10.34 4.74
N LEU A 9 -5.46 9.03 4.51
CA LEU A 9 -4.46 8.40 3.67
C LEU A 9 -5.04 7.79 2.39
N ILE A 10 -6.03 6.90 2.50
CA ILE A 10 -6.59 6.21 1.33
C ILE A 10 -7.48 7.14 0.52
N ASN A 11 -7.40 7.02 -0.80
CA ASN A 11 -8.30 7.69 -1.72
C ASN A 11 -9.03 6.65 -2.56
N LEU A 12 -10.28 6.40 -2.22
CA LEU A 12 -11.08 5.34 -2.83
C LEU A 12 -11.72 5.73 -4.16
N SER A 13 -11.51 6.96 -4.64
CA SER A 13 -12.15 7.48 -5.86
C SER A 13 -11.86 6.59 -7.06
N TYR A 14 -10.60 6.18 -7.24
CA TYR A 14 -10.21 5.30 -8.34
C TYR A 14 -10.85 3.91 -8.23
N MET A 15 -10.78 3.29 -7.05
CA MET A 15 -11.40 1.99 -6.79
C MET A 15 -12.92 2.02 -7.04
N GLN A 16 -13.61 3.09 -6.63
CA GLN A 16 -15.06 3.25 -6.80
C GLN A 16 -15.44 3.55 -8.25
N GLU A 17 -14.58 4.26 -8.99
CA GLU A 17 -14.76 4.48 -10.42
C GLU A 17 -14.69 3.16 -11.19
N ILE A 18 -13.68 2.32 -10.89
CA ILE A 18 -13.53 1.02 -11.56
C ILE A 18 -14.51 -0.04 -11.07
N SER A 19 -15.01 0.07 -9.83
CA SER A 19 -16.03 -0.85 -9.31
C SER A 19 -17.39 -0.67 -9.99
N LEU A 20 -17.68 0.53 -10.51
CA LEU A 20 -18.99 0.89 -11.07
C LEU A 20 -20.17 0.55 -10.11
N GLY A 21 -19.92 0.63 -8.81
CA GLY A 21 -20.89 0.28 -7.76
C GLY A 21 -20.95 -1.21 -7.39
N ASP A 22 -20.02 -2.03 -7.88
CA ASP A 22 -19.85 -3.42 -7.46
C ASP A 22 -19.22 -3.49 -6.06
N LEU A 23 -20.08 -3.62 -5.05
CA LEU A 23 -19.66 -3.73 -3.65
C LEU A 23 -18.91 -5.04 -3.35
N GLU A 24 -19.13 -6.12 -4.13
CA GLU A 24 -18.36 -7.35 -3.96
C GLU A 24 -16.93 -7.16 -4.43
N TYR A 25 -16.74 -6.46 -5.55
CA TYR A 25 -15.42 -6.05 -6.02
C TYR A 25 -14.69 -5.20 -4.99
N GLU A 26 -15.34 -4.15 -4.47
CA GLU A 26 -14.74 -3.26 -3.46
C GLU A 26 -14.36 -4.02 -2.19
N LYS A 27 -15.23 -4.91 -1.69
CA LYS A 27 -14.92 -5.79 -0.57
C LYS A 27 -13.72 -6.68 -0.85
N LYS A 28 -13.68 -7.29 -2.03
CA LYS A 28 -12.60 -8.20 -2.43
C LYS A 28 -11.25 -7.49 -2.47
N VAL A 29 -11.15 -6.36 -3.16
CA VAL A 29 -9.87 -5.63 -3.28
C VAL A 29 -9.43 -5.03 -1.95
N THR A 30 -10.37 -4.52 -1.15
CA THR A 30 -10.07 -4.00 0.20
C THR A 30 -9.57 -5.11 1.11
N THR A 31 -10.20 -6.29 1.06
CA THR A 31 -9.78 -7.46 1.86
C THR A 31 -8.39 -7.92 1.46
N LEU A 32 -8.14 -8.03 0.15
CA LEU A 32 -6.84 -8.40 -0.38
C LEU A 32 -5.73 -7.46 0.10
N PHE A 33 -5.98 -6.15 0.06
CA PHE A 33 -5.05 -5.15 0.58
C PHE A 33 -4.77 -5.34 2.08
N ILE A 34 -5.80 -5.60 2.89
CA ILE A 34 -5.67 -5.80 4.33
C ILE A 34 -4.87 -7.08 4.67
N GLU A 35 -4.99 -8.13 3.86
CA GLU A 35 -4.34 -9.42 4.10
C GLU A 35 -2.90 -9.45 3.57
N ILE A 36 -2.67 -8.97 2.34
CA ILE A 36 -1.38 -9.14 1.65
C ILE A 36 -0.35 -8.09 2.06
N ILE A 37 -0.75 -6.82 2.25
CA ILE A 37 0.20 -5.75 2.53
C ILE A 37 0.99 -5.99 3.83
N PRO A 38 0.40 -6.44 4.95
CA PRO A 38 1.18 -6.79 6.14
C PRO A 38 2.26 -7.83 5.87
N GLU A 39 1.96 -8.87 5.09
CA GLU A 39 2.93 -9.91 4.74
C GLU A 39 4.08 -9.32 3.90
N ASN A 40 3.76 -8.48 2.92
CA ASN A 40 4.78 -7.82 2.12
C ASN A 40 5.67 -6.86 2.94
N LEU A 41 5.12 -6.19 3.97
CA LEU A 41 5.92 -5.36 4.87
C LEU A 41 6.93 -6.20 5.67
N VAL A 42 6.54 -7.40 6.11
CA VAL A 42 7.46 -8.35 6.76
C VAL A 42 8.53 -8.83 5.79
N ASP A 43 8.15 -9.13 4.54
CA ASP A 43 9.08 -9.53 3.50
C ASP A 43 10.10 -8.42 3.18
N LEU A 44 9.66 -7.16 3.11
CA LEU A 44 10.55 -6.02 2.89
C LEU A 44 11.64 -5.95 3.97
N GLU A 45 11.25 -6.05 5.24
CA GLU A 45 12.20 -6.04 6.35
C GLU A 45 13.17 -7.23 6.28
N THR A 46 12.64 -8.42 6.03
CA THR A 46 13.44 -9.65 5.91
C THR A 46 14.45 -9.54 4.76
N TYR A 47 14.03 -9.08 3.59
CA TYR A 47 14.92 -8.94 2.43
C TYR A 47 15.95 -7.83 2.62
N PHE A 48 15.63 -6.78 3.37
CA PHE A 48 16.59 -5.75 3.73
C PHE A 48 17.68 -6.31 4.65
N GLU A 49 17.32 -7.04 5.71
CA GLU A 49 18.28 -7.68 6.63
C GLU A 49 19.20 -8.68 5.90
N LEU A 50 18.64 -9.43 4.94
CA LEU A 50 19.39 -10.37 4.10
C LEU A 50 20.19 -9.69 2.98
N LYS A 51 20.16 -8.35 2.87
CA LYS A 51 20.75 -7.57 1.77
C LYS A 51 20.31 -8.05 0.38
N SER A 52 19.09 -8.59 0.30
CA SER A 52 18.48 -9.14 -0.89
C SER A 52 17.70 -8.06 -1.65
N PHE A 53 18.43 -7.09 -2.20
CA PHE A 53 17.87 -5.92 -2.88
C PHE A 53 17.00 -6.27 -4.10
N GLU A 54 17.32 -7.37 -4.81
CA GLU A 54 16.49 -7.86 -5.91
C GLU A 54 15.09 -8.29 -5.43
N ASN A 55 15.02 -8.99 -4.28
CA ASN A 55 13.74 -9.41 -3.72
C ASN A 55 12.98 -8.23 -3.12
N LEU A 56 13.68 -7.27 -2.51
CA LEU A 56 13.10 -6.00 -2.06
C LEU A 56 12.39 -5.27 -3.22
N LYS A 57 13.07 -5.16 -4.37
CA LYS A 57 12.48 -4.59 -5.60
C LYS A 57 11.23 -5.32 -6.04
N LYS A 58 11.25 -6.66 -6.07
CA LYS A 58 10.10 -7.47 -6.46
C LYS A 58 8.92 -7.25 -5.51
N THR A 59 9.16 -7.21 -4.20
CA THR A 59 8.12 -6.96 -3.20
C THR A 59 7.50 -5.58 -3.37
N LEU A 60 8.29 -4.51 -3.57
CA LEU A 60 7.76 -3.17 -3.82
C LEU A 60 6.89 -3.11 -5.09
N HIS A 61 7.33 -3.73 -6.18
CA HIS A 61 6.52 -3.80 -7.41
C HIS A 61 5.22 -4.58 -7.23
N HIS A 62 5.23 -5.68 -6.47
CA HIS A 62 4.01 -6.42 -6.16
C HIS A 62 3.02 -5.59 -5.36
N MET A 63 3.50 -4.88 -4.32
CA MET A 63 2.68 -4.00 -3.49
C MET A 63 2.08 -2.83 -4.28
N GLN A 64 2.82 -2.31 -5.28
CA GLN A 64 2.45 -1.10 -6.03
C GLN A 64 1.02 -1.16 -6.58
N SER A 65 0.63 -2.28 -7.19
CA SER A 65 -0.73 -2.44 -7.73
C SER A 65 -1.83 -2.27 -6.69
N SER A 66 -1.68 -2.90 -5.52
CA SER A 66 -2.66 -2.84 -4.44
C SER A 66 -2.68 -1.45 -3.78
N ILE A 67 -1.52 -0.81 -3.69
CA ILE A 67 -1.36 0.56 -3.17
C ILE A 67 -2.02 1.59 -4.09
N SER A 68 -1.86 1.44 -5.40
CA SER A 68 -2.49 2.32 -6.39
C SER A 68 -4.00 2.18 -6.39
N ILE A 69 -4.53 0.96 -6.29
CA ILE A 69 -5.99 0.74 -6.18
C ILE A 69 -6.57 1.46 -4.96
N MET A 70 -5.86 1.46 -3.83
CA MET A 70 -6.26 2.17 -2.61
C MET A 70 -5.98 3.69 -2.63
N GLY A 71 -5.45 4.21 -3.74
CA GLY A 71 -5.21 5.64 -3.96
C GLY A 71 -4.08 6.22 -3.11
N LEU A 72 -3.04 5.43 -2.83
CA LEU A 72 -1.89 5.85 -2.03
C LEU A 72 -0.72 6.39 -2.87
N ASP A 73 -0.87 6.45 -4.20
CA ASP A 73 0.19 6.84 -5.13
C ASP A 73 0.78 8.23 -4.82
N ASP A 74 -0.05 9.20 -4.46
CA ASP A 74 0.38 10.57 -4.11
C ASP A 74 1.38 10.60 -2.96
N LYS A 75 1.36 9.59 -2.10
CA LYS A 75 2.21 9.49 -0.91
C LYS A 75 3.38 8.53 -1.12
N LEU A 76 3.15 7.44 -1.85
CA LEU A 76 4.08 6.30 -1.90
C LEU A 76 4.80 6.12 -3.24
N SER A 77 4.31 6.68 -4.35
CA SER A 77 4.90 6.47 -5.69
C SER A 77 6.42 6.70 -5.73
N LYS A 78 6.88 7.83 -5.16
CA LYS A 78 8.32 8.18 -5.10
C LYS A 78 9.17 7.27 -4.22
N TYR A 79 8.55 6.50 -3.32
CA TYR A 79 9.23 5.55 -2.44
C TYR A 79 9.18 4.12 -3.00
N MET A 80 8.20 3.83 -3.86
CA MET A 80 8.04 2.55 -4.55
C MET A 80 8.95 2.43 -5.78
N ASP A 81 9.44 3.56 -6.30
CA ASP A 81 10.41 3.58 -7.38
C ASP A 81 11.78 3.08 -6.92
N PHE A 82 12.14 1.87 -7.34
CA PHE A 82 13.40 1.24 -6.96
C PHE A 82 14.64 1.90 -7.60
N GLU A 83 14.49 2.66 -8.68
CA GLU A 83 15.61 3.44 -9.24
C GLU A 83 16.16 4.43 -8.19
N ALA A 84 15.33 4.84 -7.23
CA ALA A 84 15.74 5.65 -6.10
C ALA A 84 16.67 4.93 -5.11
N TYR A 85 16.88 3.61 -5.23
CA TYR A 85 17.64 2.78 -4.29
C TYR A 85 19.01 2.36 -4.84
N GLU A 86 19.26 2.46 -6.15
CA GLU A 86 20.52 2.00 -6.78
C GLU A 86 21.78 2.72 -6.25
N ASN A 87 21.63 3.95 -5.79
CA ASN A 87 22.71 4.76 -5.21
C ASN A 87 22.50 5.09 -3.73
N ALA A 88 21.46 4.52 -3.11
CA ALA A 88 21.12 4.79 -1.71
C ALA A 88 21.99 3.94 -0.78
N ASN A 89 22.37 4.50 0.37
CA ASN A 89 23.01 3.73 1.43
C ASN A 89 21.97 2.99 2.28
N GLU A 90 22.41 2.00 3.08
CA GLU A 90 21.51 1.16 3.89
C GLU A 90 20.56 1.99 4.79
N LYS A 91 21.04 3.12 5.33
CA LYS A 91 20.21 4.00 6.16
C LYS A 91 19.10 4.66 5.35
N GLU A 92 19.40 5.19 4.15
CA GLU A 92 18.40 5.80 3.28
C GLU A 92 17.35 4.79 2.81
N ILE A 93 17.78 3.56 2.50
CA ILE A 93 16.87 2.46 2.14
C ILE A 93 15.94 2.15 3.31
N LYS A 94 16.48 2.02 4.52
CA LYS A 94 15.71 1.76 5.74
C LYS A 94 14.71 2.88 6.04
N GLU A 95 15.12 4.14 5.93
CA GLU A 95 14.24 5.30 6.13
C GLU A 95 13.04 5.30 5.15
N LYS A 96 13.29 4.94 3.89
CA LYS A 96 12.20 4.79 2.90
C LYS A 96 11.27 3.63 3.23
N MET A 97 11.81 2.48 3.65
CA MET A 97 11.00 1.33 4.07
C MET A 97 10.16 1.63 5.30
N ASP A 98 10.72 2.31 6.29
CA ASP A 98 10.00 2.70 7.50
C ASP A 98 8.87 3.68 7.17
N PHE A 99 9.10 4.59 6.21
CA PHE A 99 8.05 5.47 5.70
C PHE A 99 6.92 4.68 5.01
N ILE A 100 7.26 3.77 4.09
CA ILE A 100 6.28 2.90 3.42
C ILE A 100 5.46 2.13 4.44
N THR A 101 6.13 1.49 5.40
CA THR A 101 5.52 0.72 6.49
C THR A 101 4.55 1.57 7.30
N THR A 102 4.96 2.78 7.69
CA THR A 102 4.14 3.71 8.46
C THR A 102 2.85 4.09 7.73
N ILE A 103 2.94 4.42 6.44
CA ILE A 103 1.78 4.79 5.63
C ILE A 103 0.87 3.58 5.40
N CYS A 104 1.43 2.43 5.04
CA CYS A 104 0.66 1.21 4.80
C CYS A 104 -0.11 0.74 6.04
N ILE A 105 0.51 0.77 7.23
CA ILE A 105 -0.17 0.38 8.49
C ILE A 105 -1.37 1.29 8.78
N GLN A 106 -1.20 2.60 8.61
CA GLN A 106 -2.31 3.55 8.81
C GLN A 106 -3.40 3.38 7.74
N ALA A 107 -3.02 3.14 6.48
CA ALA A 107 -3.95 2.88 5.39
C ALA A 107 -4.73 1.57 5.60
N ILE A 108 -4.12 0.53 6.16
CA ILE A 108 -4.80 -0.71 6.55
C ILE A 108 -5.86 -0.45 7.61
N ALA A 109 -5.61 0.46 8.56
CA ALA A 109 -6.62 0.83 9.55
C ALA A 109 -7.84 1.50 8.88
N GLU A 110 -7.60 2.47 7.98
CA GLU A 110 -8.66 3.12 7.20
C GLU A 110 -9.42 2.13 6.30
N ALA A 111 -8.70 1.21 5.64
CA ALA A 111 -9.29 0.17 4.81
C ALA A 111 -10.17 -0.80 5.61
N LYS A 112 -9.76 -1.17 6.84
CA LYS A 112 -10.59 -1.97 7.75
C LYS A 112 -11.87 -1.24 8.15
N ASP A 113 -11.79 0.06 8.39
CA ASP A 113 -12.98 0.87 8.71
C ASP A 113 -13.88 1.04 7.49
N TYR A 114 -13.32 1.20 6.30
CA TYR A 114 -14.08 1.16 5.05
C TYR A 114 -14.83 -0.16 4.87
N LEU A 115 -14.14 -1.29 5.04
CA LEU A 115 -14.72 -2.63 4.87
C LEU A 115 -15.89 -2.88 5.83
N LYS A 116 -15.79 -2.39 7.09
CA LYS A 116 -16.89 -2.45 8.05
C LYS A 116 -18.10 -1.63 7.60
N ASN A 117 -17.88 -0.49 6.94
CA ASN A 117 -18.96 0.39 6.46
C ASN A 117 -19.61 -0.10 5.15
N LEU A 118 -18.98 -1.03 4.43
CA LEU A 118 -19.55 -1.72 3.26
C LEU A 118 -20.53 -2.85 3.63
N GLY A 119 -20.64 -3.20 4.92
CA GLY A 119 -21.44 -4.30 5.46
C GLY A 119 -22.52 -3.82 6.41
#